data_AF-A0A2V6A487-F1
#
_entry.id   AF-A0A2V6A487-F1
#
_cell.length_a   1.000
_cell.length_b   1.000
_cell.length_c   1.000
_cell.angle_alpha   90.00
_cell.angle_beta   90.00
_cell.angle_gamma   90.00
#
_symmetry.space_group_name_H-M   'P 1'
#
loop_
_entity.id
_entity.type
_entity.pdbx_description
1 polymer ?
#
loop_
_entity_poly.entity_id
_entity_poly.type
_entity_poly.pdbx_seq_one_letter_code
_entity_poly.pdbx_strand_id
1 'polypeptide(L)'
;MPATLAFGFHESNRGEYLAQYFLSALGVSAPVIRQEDIGIDFFCSLAREENKKLTFHSPYMVQQGAADAKEFVYGGYTDKGKWRGEGVEWLFSQELPLFACITDREKARFRLYSTSAMWLVRYQFGTMTQIELCPDEHHDPLKESRGDRVGKEGNGDGFEYRVPLGNPVVDLDIFQLTKDNRQQAIKALTIAINVEQTNLTFRRLGVHVASWFKEVKPNDPASLAARGGSVFWNRELGRNVPPQIDSLKNIAITLALNLHAQGDADKLAHLAPVFRLFEKHTIPPWIMEKLPPVVVDHIA
;
A
#
# COMPACT_ATOMS: atom_id res chain seq x y z
N MET A 1 -5.58 -20.22 -32.91
CA MET A 1 -5.22 -20.16 -34.33
C MET A 1 -3.70 -20.14 -34.43
N PRO A 2 -3.06 -21.08 -35.14
CA PRO A 2 -1.61 -21.04 -35.34
C PRO A 2 -1.22 -19.77 -36.14
N ALA A 3 -0.10 -19.14 -35.76
CA ALA A 3 0.46 -17.94 -36.39
C ALA A 3 -0.41 -16.66 -36.37
N THR A 4 -1.39 -16.54 -35.46
CA THR A 4 -2.18 -15.30 -35.29
C THR A 4 -2.13 -14.84 -33.84
N LEU A 5 -1.81 -13.56 -33.62
CA LEU A 5 -1.95 -12.87 -32.33
C LEU A 5 -2.98 -11.76 -32.51
N ALA A 6 -3.93 -11.60 -31.58
CA ALA A 6 -4.89 -10.52 -31.69
C ALA A 6 -4.17 -9.16 -31.51
N PHE A 7 -4.57 -8.16 -32.30
CA PHE A 7 -3.93 -6.85 -32.32
C PHE A 7 -3.90 -6.18 -30.93
N GLY A 8 -5.02 -6.23 -30.20
CA GLY A 8 -5.10 -5.70 -28.83
C GLY A 8 -4.14 -6.35 -27.85
N PHE A 9 -3.87 -7.66 -27.98
CA PHE A 9 -2.82 -8.31 -27.18
C PHE A 9 -1.46 -7.73 -27.54
N HIS A 10 -1.11 -7.65 -28.82
CA HIS A 10 0.17 -7.07 -29.26
C HIS A 10 0.37 -5.61 -28.79
N GLU A 11 -0.71 -4.83 -28.75
CA GLU A 11 -0.72 -3.46 -28.23
C GLU A 11 -0.40 -3.39 -26.73
N SER A 12 -1.02 -4.25 -25.93
CA SER A 12 -0.75 -4.38 -24.48
C SER A 12 0.72 -4.70 -24.24
N ASN A 13 1.30 -5.66 -24.98
CA ASN A 13 2.73 -6.00 -24.87
C ASN A 13 3.62 -4.77 -25.04
N ARG A 14 3.32 -3.90 -26.01
CA ARG A 14 4.11 -2.69 -26.26
C ARG A 14 4.02 -1.69 -25.12
N GLY A 15 2.86 -1.60 -24.45
CA GLY A 15 2.68 -0.79 -23.24
C GLY A 15 3.54 -1.31 -22.08
N GLU A 16 3.54 -2.62 -21.85
CA GLU A 16 4.39 -3.29 -20.85
C GLU A 16 5.89 -3.09 -21.16
N TYR A 17 6.34 -3.26 -22.41
CA TYR A 17 7.74 -3.00 -22.78
C TYR A 17 8.16 -1.55 -22.53
N LEU A 18 7.28 -0.59 -22.85
CA LEU A 18 7.55 0.82 -22.58
C LEU A 18 7.63 1.08 -21.07
N ALA A 19 6.72 0.51 -20.28
CA ALA A 19 6.74 0.62 -18.82
C ALA A 19 8.06 0.05 -18.26
N GLN A 20 8.46 -1.14 -18.73
CA GLN A 20 9.70 -1.77 -18.32
C GLN A 20 10.92 -0.91 -18.63
N TYR A 21 10.96 -0.27 -19.81
CA TYR A 21 12.03 0.63 -20.20
C TYR A 21 12.20 1.79 -19.19
N PHE A 22 11.11 2.49 -18.85
CA PHE A 22 11.15 3.56 -17.85
C PHE A 22 11.51 3.05 -16.45
N LEU A 23 10.90 1.96 -16.00
CA LEU A 23 11.18 1.35 -14.69
C LEU A 23 12.66 0.93 -14.56
N SER A 24 13.24 0.38 -15.63
CA SER A 24 14.67 0.00 -15.68
C SER A 24 15.62 1.20 -15.64
N ALA A 25 15.14 2.40 -16.00
CA ALA A 25 15.92 3.62 -15.81
C ALA A 25 15.93 4.07 -14.34
N LEU A 26 14.84 3.85 -13.60
CA LEU A 26 14.73 4.22 -12.18
C LEU A 26 15.43 3.21 -11.24
N GLY A 27 15.58 1.96 -11.69
CA GLY A 27 16.15 0.89 -10.88
C GLY A 27 16.19 -0.45 -11.59
N VAL A 28 16.12 -1.54 -10.83
CA VAL A 28 15.87 -2.87 -11.40
C VAL A 28 14.36 -3.06 -11.57
N SER A 29 13.97 -3.65 -12.71
CA SER A 29 12.59 -4.04 -13.01
C SER A 29 12.58 -5.45 -13.57
N ALA A 30 11.87 -6.36 -12.88
CA ALA A 30 11.64 -7.72 -13.31
C ALA A 30 10.17 -7.87 -13.73
N PRO A 31 9.87 -8.12 -15.02
CA PRO A 31 8.52 -8.37 -15.47
C PRO A 31 8.04 -9.72 -14.96
N VAL A 32 6.78 -9.79 -14.56
CA VAL A 32 6.11 -11.06 -14.29
C VAL A 32 5.81 -11.73 -15.62
N ILE A 33 6.20 -13.00 -15.75
CA ILE A 33 5.91 -13.76 -16.97
C ILE A 33 4.40 -14.02 -17.05
N ARG A 34 3.82 -13.92 -18.25
CA ARG A 34 2.36 -14.00 -18.43
C ARG A 34 1.73 -15.32 -18.01
N GLN A 35 2.51 -16.39 -18.03
CA GLN A 35 2.08 -17.70 -17.54
C GLN A 35 1.75 -17.67 -16.04
N GLU A 36 2.34 -16.71 -15.32
CA GLU A 36 2.22 -16.52 -13.87
C GLU A 36 1.57 -15.15 -13.57
N ASP A 37 0.59 -14.72 -14.39
CA ASP A 37 -0.14 -13.47 -14.15
C ASP A 37 -0.93 -13.57 -12.83
N ILE A 38 -0.45 -12.81 -11.85
CA ILE A 38 -1.02 -12.70 -10.51
C ILE A 38 -1.58 -11.30 -10.23
N GLY A 39 -1.79 -10.49 -11.29
CA GLY A 39 -2.25 -9.10 -11.18
C GLY A 39 -1.14 -8.06 -10.91
N ILE A 40 0.12 -8.49 -10.82
CA ILE A 40 1.31 -7.62 -10.78
C ILE A 40 2.08 -7.80 -12.09
N ASP A 41 2.46 -6.71 -12.73
CA ASP A 41 3.21 -6.74 -13.98
C ASP A 41 4.72 -6.65 -13.75
N PHE A 42 5.14 -5.90 -12.73
CA PHE A 42 6.56 -5.71 -12.43
C PHE A 42 6.88 -5.76 -10.93
N PHE A 43 7.95 -6.47 -10.60
CA PHE A 43 8.67 -6.32 -9.33
C PHE A 43 9.87 -5.43 -9.53
N CYS A 44 9.96 -4.36 -8.73
CA CYS A 44 10.97 -3.32 -8.91
C CYS A 44 11.77 -3.08 -7.62
N SER A 45 12.96 -2.50 -7.76
CA SER A 45 13.73 -1.90 -6.66
C SER A 45 14.53 -0.71 -7.17
N LEU A 46 14.56 0.38 -6.42
CA LEU A 46 15.23 1.62 -6.82
C LEU A 46 16.75 1.45 -6.83
N ALA A 47 17.40 2.03 -7.83
CA ALA A 47 18.86 2.09 -7.89
C ALA A 47 19.39 3.27 -7.06
N ARG A 48 20.49 3.02 -6.35
CA ARG A 48 21.38 4.04 -5.76
C ARG A 48 22.71 3.96 -6.47
N GLU A 49 23.20 5.08 -6.99
CA GLU A 49 24.58 5.15 -7.46
C GLU A 49 25.48 5.67 -6.35
N GLU A 50 26.47 4.87 -5.94
CA GLU A 50 27.53 5.27 -5.02
C GLU A 50 28.88 4.82 -5.58
N ASN A 51 29.82 5.75 -5.75
CA ASN A 51 31.16 5.46 -6.27
C ASN A 51 31.17 4.65 -7.57
N LYS A 52 30.28 5.02 -8.53
CA LYS A 52 30.08 4.33 -9.82
C LYS A 52 29.59 2.87 -9.70
N LYS A 53 29.06 2.47 -8.54
CA LYS A 53 28.40 1.19 -8.33
C LYS A 53 26.92 1.42 -8.09
N LEU A 54 26.09 0.53 -8.62
CA LEU A 54 24.67 0.52 -8.35
C LEU A 54 24.35 -0.45 -7.22
N THR A 55 23.60 0.00 -6.23
CA THR A 55 22.96 -0.83 -5.22
C THR A 55 21.45 -0.67 -5.32
N PHE A 56 20.69 -1.70 -4.93
CA PHE A 56 19.23 -1.73 -5.11
C PHE A 56 18.53 -1.83 -3.77
N HIS A 57 17.49 -1.02 -3.57
CA HIS A 57 16.79 -0.87 -2.30
C HIS A 57 15.32 -0.48 -2.55
N SER A 58 14.53 -0.42 -1.46
CA SER A 58 13.13 0.02 -1.51
C SER A 58 12.29 -0.75 -2.53
N PRO A 59 12.04 -2.06 -2.31
CA PRO A 59 11.27 -2.88 -3.23
C PRO A 59 9.81 -2.40 -3.32
N TYR A 60 9.25 -2.47 -4.52
CA TYR A 60 7.86 -2.10 -4.81
C TYR A 60 7.34 -2.91 -6.00
N MET A 61 6.02 -2.93 -6.16
CA MET A 61 5.31 -3.59 -7.23
C MET A 61 4.59 -2.57 -8.09
N VAL A 62 4.47 -2.87 -9.38
CA VAL A 62 3.74 -2.03 -10.32
C VAL A 62 2.72 -2.88 -11.07
N GLN A 63 1.47 -2.41 -11.08
CA GLN A 63 0.46 -2.85 -12.02
C GLN A 63 0.37 -1.85 -13.17
N GLN A 64 0.31 -2.34 -14.40
CA GLN A 64 0.23 -1.55 -15.61
C GLN A 64 -1.21 -1.53 -16.13
N GLY A 65 -1.72 -0.32 -16.32
CA GLY A 65 -2.96 -0.04 -17.02
C GLY A 65 -2.65 0.42 -18.44
N ALA A 66 -3.53 0.07 -19.38
CA ALA A 66 -3.50 0.64 -20.71
C ALA A 66 -3.86 2.14 -20.66
N ALA A 67 -3.36 2.96 -21.60
CA ALA A 67 -3.61 4.41 -21.63
C ALA A 67 -5.09 4.79 -21.73
N ASP A 68 -5.89 3.92 -22.35
CA ASP A 68 -7.34 4.02 -22.52
C ASP A 68 -8.12 3.40 -21.35
N ALA A 69 -7.51 2.49 -20.60
CA ALA A 69 -8.02 1.98 -19.34
C ALA A 69 -7.83 3.05 -18.26
N LYS A 70 -8.83 3.93 -18.12
CA LYS A 70 -8.80 5.03 -17.16
C LYS A 70 -8.75 4.58 -15.69
N GLU A 71 -9.03 3.30 -15.41
CA GLU A 71 -9.34 2.81 -14.06
C GLU A 71 -8.81 1.39 -13.82
N PHE A 72 -8.36 1.13 -12.58
CA PHE A 72 -7.99 -0.20 -12.10
C PHE A 72 -9.11 -0.73 -11.21
N VAL A 73 -9.86 -1.71 -11.72
CA VAL A 73 -11.09 -2.20 -11.07
C VAL A 73 -10.83 -3.52 -10.35
N TYR A 74 -11.23 -3.61 -9.09
CA TYR A 74 -11.16 -4.81 -8.26
C TYR A 74 -12.51 -5.07 -7.62
N GLY A 75 -12.95 -6.34 -7.65
CA GLY A 75 -14.26 -6.73 -7.13
C GLY A 75 -15.37 -6.72 -8.18
N GLY A 76 -16.56 -6.31 -7.74
CA GLY A 76 -17.76 -6.28 -8.55
C GLY A 76 -18.32 -7.66 -8.86
N TYR A 77 -19.21 -7.72 -9.86
CA TYR A 77 -19.91 -8.94 -10.24
C TYR A 77 -19.54 -9.38 -11.65
N THR A 78 -19.47 -10.69 -11.85
CA THR A 78 -19.45 -11.28 -13.20
C THR A 78 -20.81 -11.11 -13.89
N ASP A 79 -20.88 -11.30 -15.21
CA ASP A 79 -22.14 -11.33 -15.98
C ASP A 79 -23.17 -12.33 -15.43
N LYS A 80 -22.71 -13.34 -14.68
CA LYS A 80 -23.54 -14.36 -14.04
C LYS A 80 -23.96 -13.99 -12.60
N GLY A 81 -23.65 -12.78 -12.14
CA GLY A 81 -24.00 -12.28 -10.81
C GLY A 81 -23.17 -12.86 -9.66
N LYS A 82 -22.04 -13.53 -9.93
CA LYS A 82 -21.09 -13.96 -8.90
C LYS A 82 -20.19 -12.79 -8.49
N TRP A 83 -20.11 -12.50 -7.19
CA TRP A 83 -19.21 -11.49 -6.64
C TRP A 83 -17.75 -11.94 -6.75
N ARG A 84 -16.86 -11.03 -7.14
CA ARG A 84 -15.41 -11.25 -7.28
C ARG A 84 -14.63 -10.65 -6.10
N GLY A 85 -15.06 -10.96 -4.87
CA GLY A 85 -14.45 -10.42 -3.65
C GLY A 85 -12.95 -10.70 -3.53
N GLU A 86 -12.47 -11.76 -4.17
CA GLU A 86 -11.05 -12.12 -4.22
C GLU A 86 -10.15 -11.01 -4.76
N GLY A 87 -10.64 -10.16 -5.68
CA GLY A 87 -9.85 -9.04 -6.21
C GLY A 87 -9.63 -7.94 -5.17
N VAL A 88 -10.65 -7.68 -4.33
CA VAL A 88 -10.56 -6.74 -3.22
C VAL A 88 -9.62 -7.28 -2.15
N GLU A 89 -9.76 -8.56 -1.80
CA GLU A 89 -8.87 -9.22 -0.85
C GLU A 89 -7.42 -9.24 -1.34
N TRP A 90 -7.21 -9.51 -2.62
CA TRP A 90 -5.90 -9.42 -3.27
C TRP A 90 -5.31 -8.01 -3.11
N LEU A 91 -6.05 -6.95 -3.47
CA LEU A 91 -5.54 -5.57 -3.40
C LEU A 91 -5.05 -5.20 -1.98
N PHE A 92 -5.80 -5.59 -0.95
CA PHE A 92 -5.46 -5.25 0.44
C PHE A 92 -4.58 -6.26 1.16
N SER A 93 -4.20 -7.38 0.53
CA SER A 93 -3.27 -8.37 1.08
C SER A 93 -1.81 -8.17 0.65
N GLN A 94 -1.54 -7.21 -0.24
CA GLN A 94 -0.19 -6.95 -0.74
C GLN A 94 0.81 -6.67 0.37
N GLU A 95 2.00 -7.28 0.32
CA GLU A 95 3.04 -7.14 1.35
C GLU A 95 4.20 -6.21 0.92
N LEU A 96 4.12 -5.69 -0.30
CA LEU A 96 5.00 -4.68 -0.85
C LEU A 96 4.18 -3.47 -1.32
N PRO A 97 4.77 -2.26 -1.33
CA PRO A 97 4.15 -1.07 -1.91
C PRO A 97 3.66 -1.34 -3.32
N LEU A 98 2.37 -1.10 -3.58
CA LEU A 98 1.77 -1.24 -4.90
C LEU A 98 1.60 0.13 -5.54
N PHE A 99 2.05 0.26 -6.78
CA PHE A 99 1.83 1.43 -7.61
C PHE A 99 1.07 1.05 -8.87
N ALA A 100 0.28 1.98 -9.39
CA ALA A 100 -0.38 1.86 -10.67
C ALA A 100 0.40 2.67 -11.71
N CYS A 101 0.68 2.13 -12.88
CA CYS A 101 1.30 2.89 -13.97
C CYS A 101 0.45 2.90 -15.23
N ILE A 102 0.55 3.98 -15.98
CA ILE A 102 -0.03 4.12 -17.31
C ILE A 102 1.07 4.55 -18.27
N THR A 103 1.08 3.94 -19.46
CA THR A 103 1.99 4.30 -20.55
C THR A 103 1.26 4.82 -21.77
N ASP A 104 1.56 6.05 -22.17
CA ASP A 104 1.12 6.62 -23.45
C ASP A 104 2.17 6.27 -24.51
N ARG A 105 1.79 5.35 -25.41
CA ARG A 105 2.66 4.82 -26.45
C ARG A 105 2.94 5.84 -27.55
N GLU A 106 1.97 6.70 -27.86
CA GLU A 106 2.11 7.72 -28.91
C GLU A 106 3.07 8.81 -28.48
N LYS A 107 2.99 9.21 -27.20
CA LYS A 107 3.87 10.23 -26.62
C LYS A 107 5.14 9.65 -25.98
N ALA A 108 5.32 8.33 -26.01
CA ALA A 108 6.38 7.62 -25.30
C ALA A 108 6.55 8.12 -23.86
N ARG A 109 5.43 8.16 -23.12
CA ARG A 109 5.34 8.75 -21.77
C ARG A 109 4.88 7.72 -20.75
N PHE A 110 5.46 7.78 -19.56
CA PHE A 110 5.21 6.90 -18.44
C PHE A 110 4.77 7.70 -17.22
N ARG A 111 3.68 7.25 -16.59
CA ARG A 111 3.07 7.91 -15.44
C ARG A 111 2.86 6.87 -14.34
N LEU A 112 3.39 7.10 -13.15
CA LEU A 112 3.31 6.19 -12.00
C LEU A 112 2.58 6.86 -10.85
N TYR A 113 1.51 6.24 -10.37
CA TYR A 113 0.60 6.75 -9.37
C TYR A 113 0.75 5.99 -8.06
N SER A 114 0.72 6.73 -6.95
CA SER A 114 0.60 6.16 -5.62
C SER A 114 -0.82 5.62 -5.43
N THR A 115 -0.95 4.43 -4.86
CA THR A 115 -2.26 3.84 -4.51
C THR A 115 -2.68 4.17 -3.08
N SER A 116 -1.92 4.99 -2.34
CA SER A 116 -2.08 5.23 -0.91
C SER A 116 -3.49 5.62 -0.46
N ALA A 117 -4.25 6.28 -1.33
CA ALA A 117 -5.60 6.72 -1.03
C ALA A 117 -6.58 5.56 -0.73
N MET A 118 -6.32 4.36 -1.28
CA MET A 118 -7.17 3.19 -1.05
C MET A 118 -7.23 2.78 0.43
N TRP A 119 -6.17 3.01 1.20
CA TRP A 119 -6.11 2.68 2.63
C TRP A 119 -7.12 3.47 3.45
N LEU A 120 -7.41 4.71 3.05
CA LEU A 120 -8.33 5.58 3.78
C LEU A 120 -9.77 5.08 3.62
N VAL A 121 -10.13 4.67 2.41
CA VAL A 121 -11.42 4.02 2.13
C VAL A 121 -11.53 2.68 2.86
N ARG A 122 -10.48 1.85 2.80
CA ARG A 122 -10.42 0.56 3.49
C ARG A 122 -10.68 0.67 4.98
N TYR A 123 -10.01 1.60 5.66
CA TYR A 123 -10.17 1.75 7.11
C TYR A 123 -11.48 2.43 7.50
N GLN A 124 -12.00 3.35 6.70
CA GLN A 124 -13.26 4.03 6.98
C GLN A 124 -14.47 3.11 6.78
N PHE A 125 -14.50 2.34 5.69
CA PHE A 125 -15.69 1.62 5.24
C PHE A 125 -15.58 0.09 5.35
N GLY A 126 -14.37 -0.44 5.52
CA GLY A 126 -14.12 -1.88 5.66
C GLY A 126 -13.99 -2.59 4.31
N THR A 127 -14.63 -3.75 4.15
CA THR A 127 -14.58 -4.53 2.91
C THR A 127 -15.63 -4.05 1.95
N MET A 128 -15.20 -3.36 0.90
CA MET A 128 -16.09 -2.87 -0.14
C MET A 128 -16.44 -3.94 -1.17
N THR A 129 -17.56 -3.76 -1.88
CA THR A 129 -17.97 -4.70 -2.96
C THR A 129 -17.12 -4.53 -4.21
N GLN A 130 -16.78 -3.28 -4.55
CA GLN A 130 -15.94 -2.93 -5.69
C GLN A 130 -15.11 -1.68 -5.36
N ILE A 131 -13.87 -1.65 -5.82
CA ILE A 131 -13.01 -0.46 -5.78
C ILE A 131 -12.40 -0.25 -7.16
N GLU A 132 -12.41 1.00 -7.59
CA GLU A 132 -11.79 1.50 -8.80
C GLU A 132 -10.73 2.51 -8.38
N LEU A 133 -9.49 2.30 -8.81
CA LEU A 133 -8.43 3.28 -8.63
C LEU A 133 -8.37 4.14 -9.89
N CYS A 134 -8.57 5.44 -9.71
CA CYS A 134 -8.82 6.39 -10.80
C CYS A 134 -7.64 7.38 -10.92
N PRO A 135 -6.64 7.08 -11.77
CA PRO A 135 -5.63 8.03 -12.24
C PRO A 135 -6.22 9.38 -12.65
N ASP A 136 -5.54 10.48 -12.31
CA ASP A 136 -5.91 11.86 -12.68
C ASP A 136 -7.25 12.39 -12.15
N GLU A 137 -8.02 11.58 -11.42
CA GLU A 137 -9.18 12.10 -10.70
C GLU A 137 -8.75 12.85 -9.43
N HIS A 138 -9.51 13.90 -9.09
CA HIS A 138 -9.21 14.81 -7.98
C HIS A 138 -10.49 15.10 -7.19
N HIS A 139 -10.72 14.33 -6.13
CA HIS A 139 -11.81 14.54 -5.17
C HIS A 139 -11.40 14.06 -3.78
N ASP A 140 -12.18 14.39 -2.75
CA ASP A 140 -11.93 13.89 -1.39
C ASP A 140 -12.30 12.40 -1.32
N PRO A 141 -11.34 11.49 -1.10
CA PRO A 141 -11.62 10.06 -1.19
C PRO A 141 -12.55 9.55 -0.09
N LEU A 142 -12.68 10.25 1.03
CA LEU A 142 -13.55 9.84 2.12
C LEU A 142 -14.99 10.33 1.95
N LYS A 143 -15.19 11.42 1.20
CA LYS A 143 -16.51 12.03 1.00
C LYS A 143 -17.15 11.64 -0.32
N GLU A 144 -16.34 11.50 -1.36
CA GLU A 144 -16.82 11.49 -2.75
C GLU A 144 -16.52 10.15 -3.46
N SER A 145 -15.70 9.25 -2.89
CA SER A 145 -15.42 7.98 -3.56
C SER A 145 -16.58 7.00 -3.55
N ARG A 146 -17.46 7.05 -2.54
CA ARG A 146 -18.52 6.05 -2.38
C ARG A 146 -19.63 6.31 -3.40
N GLY A 147 -19.80 5.38 -4.33
CA GLY A 147 -20.82 5.40 -5.36
C GLY A 147 -22.11 4.69 -4.94
N ASP A 148 -22.83 4.20 -5.95
CA ASP A 148 -24.12 3.56 -5.76
C ASP A 148 -24.01 2.17 -5.13
N ARG A 149 -25.15 1.68 -4.65
CA ARG A 149 -25.26 0.31 -4.17
C ARG A 149 -25.27 -0.63 -5.37
N VAL A 150 -24.20 -1.39 -5.54
CA VAL A 150 -24.04 -2.36 -6.64
C VAL A 150 -24.24 -3.81 -6.18
N GLY A 151 -24.28 -4.05 -4.87
CA GLY A 151 -24.22 -5.40 -4.29
C GLY A 151 -25.40 -5.85 -3.43
N LYS A 152 -25.55 -7.17 -3.36
CA LYS A 152 -26.43 -7.88 -2.42
C LYS A 152 -25.78 -7.97 -1.04
N GLU A 153 -26.60 -8.06 -0.01
CA GLU A 153 -26.15 -8.24 1.38
C GLU A 153 -25.21 -9.46 1.51
N GLY A 154 -24.11 -9.30 2.25
CA GLY A 154 -23.08 -10.33 2.45
C GLY A 154 -21.89 -10.29 1.46
N ASN A 155 -21.94 -9.48 0.40
CA ASN A 155 -20.84 -9.34 -0.57
C ASN A 155 -20.05 -8.04 -0.33
N GLY A 156 -19.27 -7.98 0.75
CA GLY A 156 -18.70 -6.73 1.23
C GLY A 156 -19.76 -5.81 1.82
N ASP A 157 -19.62 -4.50 1.63
CA ASP A 157 -20.54 -3.48 2.17
C ASP A 157 -21.73 -3.15 1.24
N GLY A 158 -21.72 -3.66 0.02
CA GLY A 158 -22.75 -3.46 -1.00
C GLY A 158 -22.48 -2.29 -1.96
N PHE A 159 -21.39 -1.55 -1.81
CA PHE A 159 -21.12 -0.31 -2.55
C PHE A 159 -19.87 -0.40 -3.42
N GLU A 160 -19.86 0.40 -4.49
CA GLU A 160 -18.68 0.67 -5.30
C GLU A 160 -17.95 1.92 -4.79
N TYR A 161 -16.63 1.94 -5.01
CA TYR A 161 -15.77 3.05 -4.58
C TYR A 161 -14.84 3.48 -5.70
N ARG A 162 -14.95 4.74 -6.15
CA ARG A 162 -14.04 5.36 -7.12
C ARG A 162 -13.02 6.22 -6.39
N VAL A 163 -11.82 5.68 -6.20
CA VAL A 163 -10.77 6.29 -5.38
C VAL A 163 -9.82 7.06 -6.28
N PRO A 164 -9.68 8.38 -6.09
CA PRO A 164 -8.80 9.19 -6.91
C PRO A 164 -7.34 8.92 -6.54
N LEU A 165 -6.52 8.70 -7.55
CA LEU A 165 -5.06 8.61 -7.37
C LEU A 165 -4.37 9.97 -7.51
N GLY A 166 -5.09 10.99 -8.01
CA GLY A 166 -4.55 12.32 -8.27
C GLY A 166 -3.44 12.31 -9.33
N ASN A 167 -2.50 13.23 -9.18
CA ASN A 167 -1.36 13.34 -10.09
C ASN A 167 -0.35 12.20 -9.86
N PRO A 168 0.36 11.77 -10.92
CA PRO A 168 1.39 10.75 -10.78
C PRO A 168 2.58 11.26 -9.97
N VAL A 169 3.18 10.36 -9.19
CA VAL A 169 4.44 10.58 -8.47
C VAL A 169 5.61 10.73 -9.45
N VAL A 170 5.62 9.91 -10.51
CA VAL A 170 6.61 9.98 -11.60
C VAL A 170 5.89 10.19 -12.91
N ASP A 171 6.37 11.15 -13.69
CA ASP A 171 5.81 11.47 -15.01
C ASP A 171 6.94 11.85 -15.97
N LEU A 172 7.30 10.95 -16.86
CA LEU A 172 8.46 11.11 -17.73
C LEU A 172 8.11 10.69 -19.15
N ASP A 173 8.53 11.49 -20.13
CA ASP A 173 8.71 11.03 -21.50
C ASP A 173 10.15 10.58 -21.78
N ILE A 174 10.37 9.97 -22.94
CA ILE A 174 11.69 9.42 -23.31
C ILE A 174 12.79 10.50 -23.40
N PHE A 175 12.44 11.73 -23.75
CA PHE A 175 13.38 12.85 -23.84
C PHE A 175 13.69 13.43 -22.46
N GLN A 176 12.81 13.22 -21.48
CA GLN A 176 12.98 13.62 -20.10
C GLN A 176 13.79 12.63 -19.26
N LEU A 177 14.21 11.48 -19.78
CA LEU A 177 15.09 10.50 -19.11
C LEU A 177 16.56 10.96 -18.98
N THR A 178 16.77 12.24 -18.71
CA THR A 178 18.08 12.80 -18.37
C THR A 178 18.51 12.39 -16.97
N LYS A 179 19.80 12.51 -16.66
CA LYS A 179 20.35 12.16 -15.34
C LYS A 179 19.63 12.90 -14.21
N ASP A 180 19.37 14.19 -14.37
CA ASP A 180 18.80 15.02 -13.31
C ASP A 180 17.32 14.72 -13.07
N ASN A 181 16.51 14.65 -14.14
CA ASN A 181 15.09 14.31 -14.04
C ASN A 181 14.89 12.92 -13.43
N ARG A 182 15.69 11.94 -13.89
CA ARG A 182 15.69 10.59 -13.33
C ARG A 182 16.03 10.59 -11.84
N GLN A 183 17.01 11.39 -11.42
CA GLN A 183 17.38 11.49 -10.01
C GLN A 183 16.25 12.12 -9.16
N GLN A 184 15.52 13.09 -9.72
CA GLN A 184 14.36 13.69 -9.05
C GLN A 184 13.19 12.70 -8.96
N ALA A 185 12.90 11.98 -10.05
CA ALA A 185 11.91 10.90 -10.06
C ALA A 185 12.23 9.80 -9.04
N ILE A 186 13.49 9.37 -8.93
CA ILE A 186 13.94 8.38 -7.93
C ILE A 186 13.72 8.92 -6.50
N LYS A 187 14.05 10.20 -6.23
CA LYS A 187 13.83 10.81 -4.92
C LYS A 187 12.33 10.89 -4.58
N ALA A 188 11.51 11.34 -5.53
CA ALA A 188 10.06 11.43 -5.36
C ALA A 188 9.46 10.04 -5.08
N LEU A 189 9.82 9.04 -5.89
CA LEU A 189 9.37 7.66 -5.73
C LEU A 189 9.85 7.03 -4.43
N THR A 190 11.06 7.36 -3.96
CA THR A 190 11.56 6.91 -2.64
C THR A 190 10.63 7.38 -1.52
N ILE A 191 10.20 8.64 -1.56
CA ILE A 191 9.26 9.19 -0.56
C ILE A 191 7.92 8.46 -0.63
N ALA A 192 7.40 8.23 -1.85
CA ALA A 192 6.14 7.52 -2.05
C ALA A 192 6.19 6.06 -1.56
N ILE A 193 7.29 5.34 -1.85
CA ILE A 193 7.52 3.98 -1.36
C ILE A 193 7.53 3.95 0.16
N ASN A 194 8.22 4.89 0.81
CA ASN A 194 8.28 4.94 2.27
C ASN A 194 6.91 5.19 2.91
N VAL A 195 6.05 6.01 2.28
CA VAL A 195 4.67 6.21 2.74
C VAL A 195 3.86 4.92 2.63
N GLU A 196 3.94 4.22 1.50
CA GLU A 196 3.24 2.94 1.34
C GLU A 196 3.77 1.86 2.27
N GLN A 197 5.08 1.77 2.48
CA GLN A 197 5.65 0.87 3.49
C GLN A 197 5.10 1.19 4.89
N THR A 198 4.95 2.48 5.22
CA THR A 198 4.36 2.90 6.50
C THR A 198 2.91 2.46 6.61
N ASN A 199 2.09 2.63 5.55
CA ASN A 199 0.70 2.16 5.52
C ASN A 199 0.61 0.63 5.67
N LEU A 200 1.49 -0.12 5.00
CA LEU A 200 1.59 -1.57 5.15
C LEU A 200 1.98 -1.99 6.57
N THR A 201 2.93 -1.29 7.19
CA THR A 201 3.29 -1.52 8.59
C THR A 201 2.11 -1.24 9.51
N PHE A 202 1.36 -0.16 9.29
CA PHE A 202 0.15 0.13 10.05
C PHE A 202 -0.90 -0.98 9.91
N ARG A 203 -1.14 -1.49 8.69
CA ARG A 203 -1.98 -2.67 8.48
C ARG A 203 -1.50 -3.88 9.28
N ARG A 204 -0.21 -4.22 9.19
CA ARG A 204 0.39 -5.37 9.91
C ARG A 204 0.23 -5.26 11.43
N LEU A 205 0.28 -4.04 11.96
CA LEU A 205 0.12 -3.77 13.39
C LEU A 205 -1.34 -3.56 13.81
N GLY A 206 -2.33 -3.72 12.91
CA GLY A 206 -3.73 -3.42 13.21
C GLY A 206 -3.99 -1.94 13.55
N VAL A 207 -3.03 -1.06 13.25
CA VAL A 207 -3.11 0.38 13.51
C VAL A 207 -3.88 0.98 12.33
N HIS A 208 -5.08 1.47 12.59
CA HIS A 208 -5.94 2.04 11.54
C HIS A 208 -5.59 3.50 11.30
N VAL A 209 -4.37 3.71 10.82
CA VAL A 209 -3.84 5.00 10.39
C VAL A 209 -3.43 4.84 8.94
N ALA A 210 -3.75 5.81 8.11
CA ALA A 210 -3.28 5.84 6.73
C ALA A 210 -2.77 7.24 6.38
N SER A 211 -1.72 7.26 5.57
CA SER A 211 -1.13 8.48 4.99
C SER A 211 -1.30 8.45 3.47
N TRP A 212 -1.50 9.62 2.86
CA TRP A 212 -1.58 9.78 1.41
C TRP A 212 -0.88 11.05 0.94
N PHE A 213 -0.98 11.32 -0.36
CA PHE A 213 -0.58 12.57 -0.97
C PHE A 213 -1.81 13.34 -1.47
N LYS A 214 -1.91 14.62 -1.12
CA LYS A 214 -3.04 15.48 -1.53
C LYS A 214 -2.73 16.27 -2.81
N GLU A 215 -1.53 16.81 -2.91
CA GLU A 215 -1.11 17.72 -4.00
C GLU A 215 0.24 17.27 -4.56
N VAL A 216 0.23 16.19 -5.35
CA VAL A 216 1.45 15.68 -5.98
C VAL A 216 1.83 16.59 -7.15
N LYS A 217 3.08 17.06 -7.18
CA LYS A 217 3.73 17.57 -8.39
C LYS A 217 4.66 16.47 -8.90
N PRO A 218 4.47 15.96 -10.14
CA PRO A 218 5.25 14.83 -10.62
C PRO A 218 6.76 15.10 -10.61
N ASN A 219 7.52 14.07 -10.25
CA ASN A 219 8.98 14.11 -10.11
C ASN A 219 9.53 15.11 -9.09
N ASP A 220 8.69 15.81 -8.32
CA ASP A 220 9.13 16.79 -7.32
C ASP A 220 9.05 16.19 -5.90
N PRO A 221 10.19 15.79 -5.30
CA PRO A 221 10.19 15.23 -3.95
C PRO A 221 9.69 16.22 -2.88
N ALA A 222 9.82 17.54 -3.11
CA ALA A 222 9.35 18.53 -2.14
C ALA A 222 7.82 18.55 -2.05
N SER A 223 7.12 18.33 -3.17
CA SER A 223 5.66 18.22 -3.18
C SER A 223 5.12 17.06 -2.34
N LEU A 224 5.93 16.01 -2.16
CA LEU A 224 5.57 14.82 -1.38
C LEU A 224 5.94 14.93 0.11
N ALA A 225 6.55 16.05 0.52
CA ALA A 225 6.86 16.29 1.92
C ALA A 225 5.59 16.55 2.75
N ALA A 226 4.61 17.24 2.16
CA ALA A 226 3.31 17.49 2.77
C ALA A 226 2.41 16.28 2.57
N ARG A 227 2.25 15.47 3.63
CA ARG A 227 1.41 14.28 3.64
C ARG A 227 0.08 14.58 4.29
N GLY A 228 -0.99 14.07 3.71
CA GLY A 228 -2.24 13.94 4.44
C GLY A 228 -2.25 12.65 5.23
N GLY A 229 -3.11 12.57 6.24
CA GLY A 229 -3.34 11.33 6.96
C GLY A 229 -4.64 11.37 7.74
N SER A 230 -5.13 10.19 8.12
CA SER A 230 -6.31 10.03 8.95
C SER A 230 -6.11 8.88 9.93
N VAL A 231 -6.79 9.00 11.06
CA VAL A 231 -6.89 7.95 12.09
C VAL A 231 -8.34 7.48 12.09
N PHE A 232 -8.55 6.18 12.07
CA PHE A 232 -9.87 5.58 12.00
C PHE A 232 -10.17 4.76 13.26
N TRP A 233 -11.43 4.78 13.65
CA TRP A 233 -11.94 4.01 14.78
C TRP A 233 -13.30 3.42 14.43
N ASN A 234 -13.69 2.38 15.15
CA ASN A 234 -14.99 1.74 14.97
C ASN A 234 -15.81 1.86 16.25
N ARG A 235 -17.11 2.14 16.12
CA ARG A 235 -18.04 2.26 17.26
C ARG A 235 -18.61 0.92 17.70
N GLU A 236 -18.52 -0.10 16.86
CA GLU A 236 -18.97 -1.46 17.15
C GLU A 236 -18.08 -2.10 18.23
N LEU A 237 -18.71 -2.57 19.30
CA LEU A 237 -18.02 -3.15 20.45
C LEU A 237 -17.17 -4.36 20.02
N GLY A 238 -15.91 -4.39 20.45
CA GLY A 238 -14.98 -5.47 20.15
C GLY A 238 -14.42 -5.46 18.72
N ARG A 239 -14.90 -4.60 17.82
CA ARG A 239 -14.35 -4.51 16.46
C ARG A 239 -12.98 -3.86 16.50
N ASN A 240 -11.99 -4.52 15.88
CA ASN A 240 -10.58 -4.11 15.81
C ASN A 240 -9.82 -4.12 17.16
N VAL A 241 -10.50 -4.13 18.30
CA VAL A 241 -9.84 -4.05 19.62
C VAL A 241 -8.96 -5.27 19.93
N PRO A 242 -9.41 -6.54 19.77
CA PRO A 242 -8.56 -7.69 20.03
C PRO A 242 -7.23 -7.70 19.23
N PRO A 243 -7.21 -7.53 17.88
CA PRO A 243 -5.95 -7.51 17.14
C PRO A 243 -5.06 -6.30 17.49
N GLN A 244 -5.64 -5.17 17.91
CA GLN A 244 -4.87 -4.02 18.38
C GLN A 244 -4.21 -4.27 19.73
N ILE A 245 -4.92 -4.91 20.67
CA ILE A 245 -4.36 -5.35 21.95
C ILE A 245 -3.22 -6.34 21.71
N ASP A 246 -3.42 -7.32 20.81
CA ASP A 246 -2.39 -8.31 20.47
C ASP A 246 -1.14 -7.64 19.85
N SER A 247 -1.34 -6.63 18.99
CA SER A 247 -0.24 -5.85 18.40
C SER A 247 0.50 -5.00 19.45
N LEU A 248 -0.22 -4.43 20.43
CA LEU A 248 0.37 -3.67 21.53
C LEU A 248 1.19 -4.55 22.49
N LYS A 249 0.78 -5.81 22.67
CA LYS A 249 1.40 -6.77 23.61
C LYS A 249 2.90 -6.91 23.42
N ASN A 250 3.35 -7.17 22.19
CA ASN A 250 4.76 -7.44 21.94
C ASN A 250 5.63 -6.22 22.20
N ILE A 251 5.19 -5.03 21.77
CA ILE A 251 5.96 -3.80 22.00
C ILE A 251 5.97 -3.42 23.49
N ALA A 252 4.87 -3.62 24.21
CA ALA A 252 4.80 -3.39 25.65
C ALA A 252 5.74 -4.34 26.43
N ILE A 253 5.77 -5.64 26.07
CA ILE A 253 6.70 -6.63 26.64
C ILE A 253 8.16 -6.19 26.42
N THR A 254 8.54 -5.87 25.17
CA THR A 254 9.92 -5.47 24.88
C THR A 254 10.29 -4.17 25.59
N LEU A 255 9.39 -3.20 25.65
CA LEU A 255 9.62 -1.95 26.38
C LEU A 255 9.81 -2.21 27.88
N ALA A 256 8.97 -3.05 28.50
CA ALA A 256 9.11 -3.40 29.91
C ALA A 256 10.47 -4.05 30.22
N LEU A 257 10.90 -5.00 29.38
CA LEU A 257 12.21 -5.65 29.52
C LEU A 257 13.36 -4.65 29.38
N ASN A 258 13.27 -3.72 28.41
CA ASN A 258 14.28 -2.67 28.22
C ASN A 258 14.35 -1.71 29.42
N LEU A 259 13.20 -1.25 29.92
CA LEU A 259 13.13 -0.36 31.09
C LEU A 259 13.69 -1.05 32.34
N HIS A 260 13.37 -2.33 32.54
CA HIS A 260 13.93 -3.12 33.63
C HIS A 260 15.45 -3.28 33.52
N ALA A 261 15.95 -3.63 32.34
CA ALA A 261 17.40 -3.76 32.10
C ALA A 261 18.14 -2.43 32.28
N GLN A 262 17.47 -1.30 32.05
CA GLN A 262 18.01 0.05 32.25
C GLN A 262 17.85 0.55 33.70
N GLY A 263 17.18 -0.19 34.58
CA GLY A 263 16.91 0.23 35.95
C GLY A 263 15.90 1.38 36.09
N ASP A 264 15.12 1.68 35.04
CA ASP A 264 14.15 2.77 35.02
C ASP A 264 12.81 2.31 35.63
N ALA A 265 12.82 2.15 36.96
CA ALA A 265 11.69 1.64 37.73
C ALA A 265 10.45 2.54 37.62
N ASP A 266 10.63 3.86 37.53
CA ASP A 266 9.54 4.83 37.46
C ASP A 266 8.75 4.67 36.15
N LYS A 267 9.43 4.64 35.00
CA LYS A 267 8.74 4.40 33.71
C LYS A 267 8.14 3.01 33.63
N LEU A 268 8.78 2.01 34.23
CA LEU A 268 8.24 0.66 34.29
C LEU A 268 6.93 0.60 35.08
N ALA A 269 6.84 1.31 36.21
CA ALA A 269 5.61 1.44 36.98
C ALA A 269 4.51 2.16 36.20
N HIS A 270 4.84 3.14 35.36
CA HIS A 270 3.88 3.78 34.45
C HIS A 270 3.38 2.86 33.34
N LEU A 271 4.22 1.94 32.86
CA LEU A 271 3.86 0.98 31.82
C LEU A 271 3.03 -0.20 32.35
N ALA A 272 3.27 -0.64 33.59
CA ALA A 272 2.66 -1.84 34.16
C ALA A 272 1.12 -1.92 34.03
N PRO A 273 0.32 -0.85 34.24
CA PRO A 273 -1.13 -0.91 34.07
C PRO A 273 -1.61 -1.33 32.67
N VAL A 274 -0.81 -1.11 31.62
CA VAL A 274 -1.13 -1.53 30.24
C VAL A 274 -1.26 -3.05 30.14
N PHE A 275 -0.51 -3.80 30.96
CA PHE A 275 -0.52 -5.27 30.91
C PHE A 275 -1.84 -5.90 31.36
N ARG A 276 -2.75 -5.12 31.99
CA ARG A 276 -4.12 -5.56 32.30
C ARG A 276 -4.95 -5.86 31.05
N LEU A 277 -4.50 -5.38 29.89
CA LEU A 277 -5.13 -5.65 28.60
C LEU A 277 -4.70 -7.00 28.01
N PHE A 278 -3.67 -7.66 28.56
CA PHE A 278 -3.11 -8.88 27.99
C PHE A 278 -3.52 -10.10 28.80
N GLU A 279 -3.96 -11.15 28.10
CA GLU A 279 -4.30 -12.42 28.71
C GLU A 279 -3.04 -13.27 28.90
N LYS A 280 -2.84 -13.79 30.12
CA LYS A 280 -1.64 -14.55 30.50
C LYS A 280 -1.28 -15.69 29.53
N HIS A 281 -2.28 -16.42 29.04
CA HIS A 281 -2.05 -17.58 28.16
C HIS A 281 -1.55 -17.21 26.76
N THR A 282 -1.65 -15.93 26.38
CA THR A 282 -1.15 -15.43 25.09
C THR A 282 0.32 -14.99 25.14
N ILE A 283 0.93 -15.02 26.33
CA ILE A 283 2.34 -14.68 26.54
C ILE A 283 3.12 -16.00 26.74
N PRO A 284 4.15 -16.27 25.92
CA PRO A 284 4.97 -17.47 26.08
C PRO A 284 5.56 -17.60 27.50
N PRO A 285 5.56 -18.79 28.11
CA PRO A 285 6.04 -18.98 29.49
C PRO A 285 7.47 -18.46 29.72
N TRP A 286 8.36 -18.66 28.75
CA TRP A 286 9.76 -18.20 28.81
C TRP A 286 9.90 -16.67 28.78
N ILE A 287 8.89 -15.93 28.31
CA ILE A 287 8.82 -14.47 28.42
C ILE A 287 8.32 -14.08 29.81
N MET A 288 7.27 -14.76 30.30
CA MET A 288 6.70 -14.51 31.62
C MET A 288 7.76 -14.59 32.74
N GLU A 289 8.67 -15.56 32.66
CA GLU A 289 9.78 -15.72 33.60
C GLU A 289 10.78 -14.56 33.61
N LYS A 290 10.87 -13.81 32.51
CA LYS A 290 11.79 -12.66 32.36
C LYS A 290 11.12 -11.33 32.67
N LEU A 291 9.80 -11.29 32.74
CA LEU A 291 9.08 -10.05 32.99
C LEU A 291 9.27 -9.61 34.44
N PRO A 292 9.44 -8.29 34.69
CA PRO A 292 9.56 -7.77 36.04
C PRO A 292 8.30 -8.08 36.87
N PRO A 293 8.42 -8.39 38.18
CA PRO A 293 7.25 -8.71 39.02
C PRO A 293 6.15 -7.65 38.96
N VAL A 294 6.52 -6.35 38.98
CA VAL A 294 5.58 -5.22 38.89
C VAL A 294 4.69 -5.27 37.64
N VAL A 295 5.19 -5.86 36.56
CA VAL A 295 4.44 -6.06 35.31
C VAL A 295 3.62 -7.33 35.36
N VAL A 296 4.18 -8.43 35.86
CA VAL A 296 3.50 -9.73 35.97
C VAL A 296 2.23 -9.63 36.80
N ASP A 297 2.25 -8.86 37.88
CA ASP A 297 1.11 -8.62 38.77
C ASP A 297 -0.06 -7.90 38.08
N HIS A 298 0.18 -7.30 36.91
CA HIS A 298 -0.82 -6.57 36.14
C HIS A 298 -1.41 -7.37 34.97
N ILE A 299 -0.94 -8.59 34.69
CA ILE A 299 -1.45 -9.41 33.58
C ILE A 299 -2.79 -10.07 33.98
N ALA A 300 -3.77 -10.05 33.08
CA ALA A 300 -5.11 -10.60 33.29
C ALA A 300 -5.15 -12.14 33.19
#